data_AF-A0A1X7V0J6-F1
#
_entry.id   AF-A0A1X7V0J6-F1
#
_cell.length_a   1.000
_cell.length_b   1.000
_cell.length_c   1.000
_cell.angle_alpha   90.00
_cell.angle_beta   90.00
_cell.angle_gamma   90.00
#
_symmetry.space_group_name_H-M   'P 1'
#
loop_
_entity.id
_entity.type
_entity.pdbx_description
1 polymer ?
#
loop_
_entity_poly.entity_id
_entity_poly.type
_entity_poly.pdbx_seq_one_letter_code
_entity_poly.pdbx_strand_id
1 'polypeptide(L)' 'MRTKESMPSPFHMFITGGSGTGKSHVVSVVKKHLERAHIGAGNACVLMAPTGVVAFNIGELTIDRALNLPVQH' A
#
# COMPACT_ATOMS: atom_id res chain seq x y z
N MET A 1 34.91 6.33 -8.21
CA MET A 1 33.81 6.74 -9.12
C MET A 1 32.73 5.67 -9.01
N ARG A 2 31.68 5.89 -8.22
CA ARG A 2 30.58 4.91 -8.06
C ARG A 2 29.68 5.00 -9.30
N THR A 3 29.56 3.91 -10.04
CA THR A 3 28.62 3.77 -11.15
C THR A 3 27.21 4.07 -10.65
N LYS A 4 26.45 4.90 -11.38
CA LYS A 4 25.01 5.05 -11.17
C LYS A 4 24.39 3.67 -11.42
N GLU A 5 24.11 2.91 -10.36
CA GLU A 5 23.19 1.79 -10.49
C GLU A 5 21.84 2.36 -10.92
N SER A 6 21.36 1.94 -12.08
CA SER A 6 20.04 2.31 -12.57
C SER A 6 19.03 1.77 -11.56
N MET A 7 18.24 2.66 -10.94
CA MET A 7 17.17 2.23 -10.05
C MET A 7 16.30 1.20 -10.78
N PRO A 8 16.00 0.05 -10.16
CA PRO A 8 15.16 -0.96 -10.78
C PRO A 8 13.79 -0.38 -11.10
N SER A 9 13.17 -0.84 -12.18
CA SER A 9 11.80 -0.43 -12.53
C SER A 9 10.84 -0.72 -11.37
N PRO A 10 9.85 0.15 -11.12
CA PRO A 10 8.86 -0.08 -10.07
C PRO A 10 8.15 -1.43 -10.24
N PHE A 11 7.92 -2.12 -9.13
CA PHE A 11 7.19 -3.38 -9.10
C PHE A 11 5.68 -3.12 -9.03
N HIS A 12 4.95 -3.45 -10.11
CA HIS A 12 3.49 -3.33 -10.18
C HIS A 12 2.86 -4.73 -10.19
N MET A 13 1.96 -4.99 -9.24
CA MET A 13 1.30 -6.29 -9.12
C MET A 13 -0.20 -6.12 -8.84
N PHE A 14 -1.02 -6.89 -9.58
CA PHE A 14 -2.45 -7.03 -9.32
C PHE A 14 -2.71 -8.38 -8.63
N ILE A 15 -3.20 -8.33 -7.39
CA ILE A 15 -3.52 -9.53 -6.59
C ILE A 15 -5.04 -9.74 -6.64
N THR A 16 -5.47 -10.85 -7.25
CA THR A 16 -6.89 -11.21 -7.40
C THR A 16 -7.17 -12.64 -6.95
N GLY A 17 -8.45 -12.99 -6.79
CA GLY A 17 -8.92 -14.30 -6.34
C GLY A 17 -10.30 -14.23 -5.68
N GLY A 18 -10.94 -15.38 -5.50
CA GLY A 18 -12.28 -15.50 -4.91
C GLY A 18 -12.40 -14.90 -3.49
N SER A 19 -13.63 -14.79 -2.97
CA SER A 19 -13.84 -14.30 -1.60
C SER A 19 -13.13 -15.22 -0.58
N GLY A 20 -12.63 -14.64 0.51
CA GLY A 20 -11.98 -15.41 1.58
C GLY A 20 -10.59 -15.96 1.28
N THR A 21 -10.00 -15.73 0.10
CA THR A 21 -8.66 -16.26 -0.26
C THR A 21 -7.48 -15.54 0.41
N GLY A 22 -7.71 -14.66 1.39
CA GLY A 22 -6.65 -14.01 2.14
C GLY A 22 -5.91 -12.86 1.44
N LYS A 23 -6.45 -12.28 0.36
CA LYS A 23 -5.83 -11.14 -0.36
C LYS A 23 -5.42 -9.99 0.56
N SER A 24 -6.32 -9.54 1.43
CA SER A 24 -6.03 -8.47 2.40
C SER A 24 -4.94 -8.87 3.41
N HIS A 25 -4.84 -10.17 3.73
CA HIS A 25 -3.78 -10.69 4.60
C HIS A 25 -2.42 -10.60 3.91
N VAL A 26 -2.32 -10.98 2.63
CA VAL A 26 -1.09 -10.84 1.84
C VAL A 26 -0.61 -9.38 1.81
N VAL A 27 -1.53 -8.44 1.56
CA VAL A 27 -1.21 -7.00 1.57
C VAL A 27 -0.71 -6.54 2.94
N SER A 28 -1.33 -7.01 4.05
CA SER A 28 -0.89 -6.71 5.41
C SER A 28 0.53 -7.23 5.72
N VAL A 29 0.87 -8.44 5.23
CA VAL A 29 2.22 -9.01 5.41
C VAL A 29 3.26 -8.19 4.64
N VAL A 30 2.97 -7.82 3.39
CA VAL A 30 3.85 -6.95 2.58
C VAL A 30 4.08 -5.61 3.28
N LYS A 31 3.02 -4.96 3.77
CA LYS A 31 3.11 -3.71 4.53
C LYS A 31 4.05 -3.86 5.74
N LYS A 32 3.79 -4.85 6.61
CA LYS A 32 4.62 -5.10 7.81
C LYS A 32 6.07 -5.39 7.46
N HIS A 33 6.32 -6.09 6.35
CA HIS A 33 7.68 -6.35 5.89
C HIS A 33 8.39 -5.06 5.45
N LEU A 34 7.71 -4.20 4.68
CA LEU A 34 8.24 -2.91 4.25
C LEU A 34 8.52 -1.98 5.43
N GLU A 35 7.60 -1.90 6.39
CA GLU A 35 7.79 -1.10 7.61
C GLU A 35 9.01 -1.56 8.42
N ARG A 36 9.22 -2.89 8.54
CA ARG A 36 10.40 -3.47 9.21
C ARG A 36 11.70 -3.26 8.43
N ALA A 37 11.65 -3.23 7.11
CA ALA A 37 12.83 -2.98 6.28
C ALA A 37 13.30 -1.52 6.36
N HIS A 38 12.40 -0.58 6.68
CA HIS A 38 12.66 0.86 6.67
C HIS A 38 12.57 1.51 8.06
N ILE A 39 12.94 0.77 9.12
CA ILE A 39 12.91 1.29 10.50
C ILE A 39 13.68 2.62 10.58
N GLY A 40 12.99 3.70 10.93
CA GLY A 40 13.55 5.06 11.07
C GLY A 40 13.23 6.01 9.92
N ALA A 41 12.73 5.54 8.78
CA ALA A 41 12.18 6.39 7.73
C ALA A 41 10.67 6.57 7.96
N GLY A 42 10.23 7.80 8.25
CA GLY A 42 8.80 8.10 8.40
C GLY A 42 8.01 7.69 7.14
N ASN A 43 6.88 6.99 7.34
CA ASN A 43 5.91 6.59 6.33
C ASN A 43 6.48 5.90 5.07
N ALA A 44 7.26 4.83 5.24
CA ALA A 44 7.81 4.04 4.12
C ALA A 44 6.75 3.32 3.27
N CYS A 45 5.51 3.18 3.76
CA CYS A 45 4.41 2.52 3.06
C CYS A 45 3.10 3.26 3.34
N VAL A 46 2.30 3.48 2.29
CA VAL A 46 0.94 4.00 2.42
C VAL A 46 -0.01 2.94 1.90
N LEU A 47 -0.91 2.47 2.75
CA LEU A 47 -1.96 1.53 2.37
C LEU A 47 -3.27 2.31 2.23
N MET A 48 -4.03 2.01 1.17
CA MET A 48 -5.29 2.71 0.87
C MET A 48 -6.35 1.71 0.46
N ALA A 49 -7.61 2.07 0.67
CA ALA A 49 -8.76 1.30 0.20
C ALA A 49 -9.74 2.16 -0.61
N PRO A 50 -10.55 1.56 -1.50
CA PRO A 50 -11.49 2.31 -2.33
C PRO A 50 -12.72 2.81 -1.57
N THR A 51 -13.10 2.17 -0.45
CA THR A 51 -14.30 2.54 0.33
C THR A 51 -13.96 2.76 1.80
N GLY A 52 -14.75 3.63 2.45
CA GLY A 52 -14.57 3.97 3.86
C GLY A 52 -14.68 2.76 4.80
N VAL A 53 -15.58 1.82 4.52
CA VAL A 53 -15.75 0.61 5.36
C VAL A 53 -14.51 -0.29 5.30
N VAL A 54 -13.94 -0.49 4.10
CA VAL A 54 -12.74 -1.31 3.96
C VAL A 54 -11.54 -0.60 4.57
N ALA A 55 -11.37 0.70 4.30
CA ALA A 55 -10.33 1.54 4.89
C ALA A 55 -10.38 1.47 6.42
N PHE A 56 -11.57 1.62 7.00
CA PHE A 56 -11.81 1.50 8.44
C PHE A 56 -11.41 0.12 8.98
N ASN A 57 -11.84 -0.96 8.32
CA ASN A 57 -11.53 -2.32 8.76
C ASN A 57 -10.04 -2.66 8.74
N ILE A 58 -9.24 -2.02 7.87
CA ILE A 58 -7.78 -2.22 7.81
C ILE A 58 -7.00 -1.15 8.58
N GLY A 59 -7.67 -0.15 9.16
CA GLY A 59 -7.06 0.95 9.91
C GLY A 59 -6.36 2.00 9.04
N GLU A 60 -6.82 2.20 7.81
CA GLU A 60 -6.16 3.05 6.80
C GLU A 60 -7.09 4.14 6.25
N LEU A 61 -6.57 4.93 5.31
CA LEU A 61 -7.32 5.95 4.59
C LEU A 61 -7.92 5.41 3.29
N THR A 62 -8.96 6.09 2.82
CA THR A 62 -9.47 5.88 1.47
C THR A 62 -8.54 6.55 0.46
N ILE A 63 -8.53 6.07 -0.80
CA ILE A 63 -7.67 6.60 -1.86
C ILE A 63 -7.87 8.12 -2.04
N ASP A 64 -9.12 8.58 -2.02
CA ASP A 64 -9.48 9.99 -2.13
C ASP A 64 -8.90 10.83 -0.98
N ARG A 65 -9.02 10.36 0.27
CA ARG A 65 -8.48 11.07 1.43
C ARG A 65 -6.96 11.06 1.48
N ALA A 66 -6.35 9.91 1.16
CA ALA A 66 -4.90 9.75 1.21
C ALA A 66 -4.19 10.60 0.15
N LEU A 67 -4.82 10.79 -1.02
CA LEU A 67 -4.27 11.57 -2.14
C LEU A 67 -4.87 12.99 -2.24
N ASN A 68 -5.72 13.38 -1.29
CA ASN A 68 -6.43 14.66 -1.26
C ASN A 68 -7.19 14.95 -2.57
N LEU A 69 -7.89 13.95 -3.09
CA LEU A 69 -8.69 14.04 -4.31
C LEU A 69 -10.10 14.57 -3.99
N PRO A 70 -10.69 15.38 -4.89
CA PRO A 70 -12.07 15.83 -4.72
C PRO A 70 -13.04 14.66 -4.85
N VAL A 71 -13.99 14.56 -3.92
CA VAL A 71 -15.08 13.59 -3.97
C VAL A 71 -16.22 14.19 -4.78
N GLN A 72 -16.44 13.65 -5.98
CA GLN A 72 -17.64 13.96 -6.76
C GLN A 72 -18.85 13.33 -6.06
N HIS A 73 -19.80 14.16 -5.64
CA HIS A 73 -21.07 13.75 -5.04
C HIS A 73 -22.11 13.52 -6.13
#